data_AF-A0A7Y5VL44-F1
#
_entry.id   AF-A0A7Y5VL44-F1
#
_cell.length_a   1.000
_cell.length_b   1.000
_cell.length_c   1.000
_cell.angle_alpha   90.00
_cell.angle_beta   90.00
_cell.angle_gamma   90.00
#
_symmetry.space_group_name_H-M   'P 1'
#
loop_
_entity.id
_entity.type
_entity.pdbx_description
1 polymer ?
#
loop_
_entity_poly.entity_id
_entity_poly.type
_entity_poly.pdbx_seq_one_letter_code
_entity_poly.pdbx_strand_id
1 'polypeptide(L)'
;MAVGDETLTLIDGMRVAMLKPVDATAQAIIRAWGVAWNEIAGEWDTALAELVALSKDGKWPTRAQIARAKRAQRAMAITRDALQQLADELPITVTQVLPKMTADAADWARRITASQYPAQAGTAAEVIATFSRVDDAALSAIVKRTTQQVTSLARPLSAQAGRAMNASLVRGIALGENPRTAARRMLERVHGEFDGGRNRALVIARTELLDAHRAGGMAQDKANADVLRGWQWVSALDRRTCPSCWARHGETFPLDVPGPDDHQQGRCARVPLTKSWRDLGFDIDEPASLVPDAQAKFAGLPREQQVAIMGKARLDLLDQAKVAWADLAQKRSTSGWRDSWAPTPVKDLAA
;
A
#
# COMPACT_ATOMS: atom_id res chain seq x y z
N MET A 1 21.44 -17.97 12.77
CA MET A 1 20.79 -16.63 12.79
C MET A 1 20.04 -16.51 14.10
N ALA A 2 20.47 -15.60 14.96
CA ALA A 2 19.93 -15.47 16.31
C ALA A 2 18.67 -14.57 16.35
N VAL A 3 17.62 -14.94 15.62
CA VAL A 3 16.31 -14.25 15.73
C VAL A 3 15.54 -14.88 16.89
N GLY A 4 15.52 -14.20 18.04
CA GLY A 4 14.84 -14.66 19.27
C GLY A 4 13.52 -13.94 19.56
N ASP A 5 12.92 -14.22 20.72
CA ASP A 5 11.64 -13.65 21.16
C ASP A 5 11.68 -12.12 21.26
N GLU A 6 12.81 -11.55 21.71
CA GLU A 6 13.01 -10.11 21.73
C GLU A 6 12.98 -9.52 20.31
N THR A 7 13.69 -10.16 19.37
CA THR A 7 13.70 -9.73 17.97
C THR A 7 12.29 -9.78 17.36
N LEU A 8 11.53 -10.85 17.62
CA LEU A 8 10.14 -10.97 17.15
C LEU A 8 9.25 -9.87 17.75
N THR A 9 9.40 -9.59 19.05
CA THR A 9 8.67 -8.52 19.75
C THR A 9 8.99 -7.15 19.15
N LEU A 10 10.26 -6.87 18.83
CA LEU A 10 10.70 -5.64 18.17
C LEU A 10 10.15 -5.54 16.74
N ILE A 11 10.12 -6.64 15.99
CA ILE A 11 9.54 -6.69 14.65
C ILE A 11 8.04 -6.33 14.70
N ASP A 12 7.28 -6.89 15.64
CA ASP A 12 5.87 -6.56 15.81
C ASP A 12 5.65 -5.11 16.26
N GLY A 13 6.49 -4.62 17.18
CA GLY A 13 6.50 -3.22 17.61
C GLY A 13 6.76 -2.25 16.45
N MET A 14 7.77 -2.55 15.61
CA MET A 14 8.07 -1.79 14.39
C MET A 14 6.87 -1.76 13.44
N ARG A 15 6.23 -2.91 13.22
CA ARG A 15 5.06 -3.00 12.31
C ARG A 15 3.89 -2.17 12.81
N VAL A 16 3.61 -2.18 14.12
CA VAL A 16 2.58 -1.33 14.73
C VAL A 16 2.94 0.16 14.60
N ALA A 17 4.19 0.52 14.91
CA ALA A 17 4.67 1.88 14.83
C ALA A 17 4.60 2.44 13.39
N MET A 18 4.99 1.64 12.39
CA MET A 18 4.92 1.97 10.98
C MET A 18 3.48 2.20 10.49
N LEU A 19 2.52 1.38 10.94
CA LEU A 19 1.13 1.47 10.46
C LEU A 19 0.38 2.69 11.02
N LYS A 20 0.74 3.16 12.21
CA LYS A 20 0.07 4.32 12.84
C LYS A 20 0.06 5.60 11.97
N PRO A 21 1.19 6.12 11.45
CA PRO A 21 1.17 7.27 10.56
C PRO A 21 0.48 6.96 9.22
N VAL A 22 0.62 5.74 8.70
CA VAL A 22 -0.04 5.31 7.45
C VAL A 22 -1.56 5.39 7.57
N ASP A 23 -2.11 4.89 8.67
CA ASP A 23 -3.54 4.92 8.92
C ASP A 23 -4.03 6.35 9.21
N ALA A 24 -3.24 7.16 9.92
CA ALA A 24 -3.55 8.58 10.14
C ALA A 24 -3.62 9.37 8.82
N THR A 25 -2.67 9.15 7.90
CA THR A 25 -2.68 9.74 6.56
C THR A 25 -3.88 9.27 5.73
N ALA A 26 -4.20 7.97 5.78
CA ALA A 26 -5.39 7.44 5.11
C ALA A 26 -6.68 8.11 5.62
N GLN A 27 -6.80 8.31 6.92
CA GLN A 27 -7.94 9.01 7.52
C GLN A 27 -8.00 10.48 7.11
N ALA A 28 -6.86 11.17 6.98
CA ALA A 28 -6.81 12.55 6.49
C ALA A 28 -7.30 12.65 5.03
N ILE A 29 -6.87 11.73 4.17
CA ILE A 29 -7.33 11.61 2.78
C ILE A 29 -8.85 11.37 2.74
N ILE A 30 -9.37 10.41 3.50
CA ILE A 30 -10.80 10.11 3.54
C ILE A 30 -11.62 11.34 3.98
N ARG A 31 -11.15 12.07 5.01
CA ARG A 31 -11.81 13.30 5.47
C ARG A 31 -11.82 14.39 4.40
N ALA A 32 -10.68 14.64 3.75
CA ALA A 32 -10.59 15.66 2.69
C ALA A 32 -11.55 15.35 1.52
N TRP A 33 -11.59 14.09 1.07
CA TRP A 33 -12.54 13.66 0.05
C TRP A 33 -14.00 13.81 0.48
N GLY A 34 -14.33 13.48 1.75
CA GLY A 34 -15.68 13.64 2.28
C GLY A 34 -16.13 15.10 2.33
N VAL A 35 -15.25 16.01 2.75
CA VAL A 35 -15.52 17.46 2.74
C VAL A 35 -15.78 17.95 1.32
N ALA A 36 -14.92 17.60 0.37
CA ALA A 36 -15.08 17.98 -1.03
C ALA A 36 -16.38 17.42 -1.63
N TRP A 37 -16.74 16.16 -1.33
CA TRP A 37 -17.99 15.58 -1.82
C TRP A 37 -19.22 16.33 -1.29
N ASN A 38 -19.24 16.73 -0.02
CA ASN A 38 -20.37 17.47 0.55
C ASN A 38 -20.62 18.80 -0.18
N GLU A 39 -19.56 19.48 -0.61
CA GLU A 39 -19.66 20.70 -1.42
C GLU A 39 -20.16 20.40 -2.84
N ILE A 40 -19.59 19.37 -3.48
CA ILE A 40 -19.91 18.96 -4.84
C ILE A 40 -21.37 18.46 -4.97
N ALA A 41 -21.86 17.70 -3.99
CA ALA A 41 -23.18 17.09 -4.03
C ALA A 41 -24.31 18.13 -4.16
N GLY A 42 -24.22 19.25 -3.43
CA GLY A 42 -25.21 20.33 -3.51
C GLY A 42 -25.27 21.02 -4.88
N GLU A 43 -24.12 21.21 -5.53
CA GLU A 43 -24.06 21.76 -6.90
C GLU A 43 -24.66 20.77 -7.91
N TRP A 44 -24.45 19.46 -7.72
CA TRP A 44 -25.07 18.43 -8.55
C TRP A 44 -26.58 18.32 -8.36
N ASP A 45 -27.08 18.39 -7.13
CA ASP A 45 -28.53 18.37 -6.87
C ASP A 45 -29.23 19.51 -7.59
N THR A 46 -28.65 20.71 -7.52
CA THR A 46 -29.15 21.90 -8.22
C THR A 46 -29.09 21.72 -9.74
N ALA A 47 -27.96 21.22 -10.28
CA ALA A 47 -27.80 20.98 -11.71
C ALA A 47 -28.76 19.90 -12.25
N LEU A 48 -28.97 18.84 -11.48
CA LEU A 48 -29.88 17.75 -11.82
C LEU A 48 -31.34 18.19 -11.79
N ALA A 49 -31.74 19.04 -10.85
CA ALA A 49 -33.07 19.63 -10.82
C ALA A 49 -33.36 20.45 -12.09
N GLU A 50 -32.39 21.23 -12.57
CA GLU A 50 -32.50 21.98 -13.83
C GLU A 50 -32.61 21.05 -15.04
N LEU A 51 -31.79 20.00 -15.10
CA LEU A 51 -31.86 19.01 -16.18
C LEU A 51 -33.21 18.28 -16.18
N VAL A 52 -33.75 17.94 -15.02
CA VAL A 52 -35.09 17.35 -14.90
C VAL A 52 -36.15 18.35 -15.40
N ALA A 53 -36.01 19.64 -15.13
CA ALA A 53 -36.93 20.66 -15.63
C ALA A 53 -36.87 20.86 -17.16
N LEU A 54 -35.73 20.54 -17.80
CA LEU A 54 -35.58 20.56 -19.26
C LEU A 54 -36.16 19.32 -19.96
N SER A 55 -36.61 18.32 -19.20
CA SER A 55 -37.25 17.11 -19.73
C SER A 55 -38.55 17.43 -20.46
N LYS A 56 -38.76 16.79 -21.63
CA LYS A 56 -40.02 16.82 -22.37
C LYS A 56 -40.53 15.39 -22.57
N ASP A 57 -41.84 15.19 -22.48
CA ASP A 57 -42.50 13.88 -22.67
C ASP A 57 -41.93 12.76 -21.77
N GLY A 58 -41.48 13.11 -20.56
CA GLY A 58 -40.84 12.17 -19.64
C GLY A 58 -39.46 11.68 -20.08
N LYS A 59 -38.85 12.30 -21.11
CA LYS A 59 -37.54 11.91 -21.64
C LYS A 59 -36.44 12.83 -21.11
N TRP A 60 -35.33 12.21 -20.71
CA TRP A 60 -34.11 12.90 -20.30
C TRP A 60 -33.62 13.90 -21.38
N PRO A 61 -33.03 15.05 -20.99
CA PRO A 61 -32.51 16.01 -21.95
C PRO A 61 -31.51 15.41 -22.94
N THR A 62 -31.57 15.90 -24.18
CA THR A 62 -30.62 15.51 -25.23
C THR A 62 -29.21 15.98 -24.92
N ARG A 63 -28.20 15.39 -25.57
CA ARG A 63 -26.80 15.82 -25.45
C ARG A 63 -26.61 17.32 -25.72
N ALA A 64 -27.32 17.87 -26.71
CA ALA A 64 -27.25 19.28 -27.05
C ALA A 64 -27.87 20.19 -25.97
N GLN A 65 -28.90 19.72 -25.26
CA GLN A 65 -29.49 20.45 -24.13
C GLN A 65 -28.57 20.38 -22.90
N ILE A 66 -28.04 19.20 -22.57
CA ILE A 66 -27.07 19.01 -21.46
C ILE A 66 -25.83 19.87 -21.70
N ALA A 67 -25.30 19.89 -22.94
CA ALA A 67 -24.13 20.68 -23.29
C ALA A 67 -24.34 22.19 -23.16
N ARG A 68 -25.58 22.68 -23.09
CA ARG A 68 -25.91 24.10 -22.87
C ARG A 68 -26.38 24.39 -21.45
N ALA A 69 -26.56 23.37 -20.61
CA ALA A 69 -27.01 23.52 -19.24
C ALA A 69 -25.89 24.10 -18.38
N LYS A 70 -25.92 25.43 -18.16
CA LYS A 70 -24.86 26.17 -17.47
C LYS A 70 -24.60 25.65 -16.05
N ARG A 71 -25.64 25.20 -15.33
CA ARG A 71 -25.48 24.62 -13.98
C ARG A 71 -24.77 23.27 -14.02
N ALA A 72 -25.08 22.40 -14.98
CA ALA A 72 -24.36 21.12 -15.14
C ALA A 72 -22.89 21.34 -15.52
N GLN A 73 -22.61 22.33 -16.39
CA GLN A 73 -21.24 22.72 -16.72
C GLN A 73 -20.49 23.26 -15.50
N ARG A 74 -21.13 24.10 -14.68
CA ARG A 74 -20.58 24.62 -13.43
C ARG A 74 -20.30 23.52 -12.41
N ALA A 75 -21.25 22.62 -12.17
CA ALA A 75 -21.06 21.48 -11.27
C ALA A 75 -19.87 20.62 -11.71
N MET A 76 -19.69 20.44 -13.03
CA MET A 76 -18.53 19.74 -13.57
C MET A 76 -17.21 20.48 -13.40
N ALA A 77 -17.21 21.80 -13.55
CA ALA A 77 -16.03 22.61 -13.28
C ALA A 77 -15.62 22.47 -11.80
N ILE A 78 -16.56 22.70 -10.88
CA ILE A 78 -16.33 22.59 -9.42
C ILE A 78 -15.82 21.19 -9.06
N THR A 79 -16.40 20.13 -9.61
CA THR A 79 -15.94 18.77 -9.32
C THR A 79 -14.51 18.52 -9.81
N ARG A 80 -14.14 19.04 -11.00
CA ARG A 80 -12.77 18.91 -11.52
C ARG A 80 -11.78 19.71 -10.68
N ASP A 81 -12.14 20.92 -10.27
CA ASP A 81 -11.29 21.79 -9.46
C ASP A 81 -11.05 21.17 -8.08
N ALA A 82 -12.10 20.64 -7.44
CA ALA A 82 -11.99 19.90 -6.18
C ALA A 82 -11.10 18.66 -6.31
N LEU A 83 -11.25 17.86 -7.37
CA LEU A 83 -10.37 16.71 -7.61
C LEU A 83 -8.92 17.11 -7.87
N GLN A 84 -8.69 18.25 -8.53
CA GLN A 84 -7.36 18.80 -8.75
C GLN A 84 -6.73 19.24 -7.43
N GLN A 85 -7.48 19.96 -6.61
CA GLN A 85 -7.04 20.36 -5.27
C GLN A 85 -6.69 19.14 -4.41
N LEU A 86 -7.56 18.12 -4.36
CA LEU A 86 -7.29 16.88 -3.63
C LEU A 86 -6.04 16.14 -4.14
N ALA A 87 -5.80 16.18 -5.45
CA ALA A 87 -4.59 15.60 -6.05
C ALA A 87 -3.33 16.39 -5.68
N ASP A 88 -3.41 17.71 -5.57
CA ASP A 88 -2.30 18.59 -5.17
C ASP A 88 -2.01 18.52 -3.66
N GLU A 89 -3.03 18.29 -2.83
CA GLU A 89 -2.91 18.11 -1.37
C GLU A 89 -2.32 16.74 -0.99
N LEU A 90 -2.48 15.71 -1.83
CA LEU A 90 -2.03 14.35 -1.54
C LEU A 90 -0.50 14.27 -1.30
N PRO A 91 0.38 14.80 -2.19
CA PRO A 91 1.81 14.85 -1.93
C PRO A 91 2.19 15.61 -0.66
N ILE A 92 1.47 16.70 -0.34
CA ILE A 92 1.72 17.50 0.87
C ILE A 92 1.45 16.66 2.12
N THR A 93 0.28 16.00 2.16
CA THR A 93 -0.16 15.15 3.26
C THR A 93 0.80 13.98 3.50
N VAL A 94 1.29 13.36 2.42
CA VAL A 94 2.28 12.27 2.53
C VAL A 94 3.63 12.81 2.98
N THR A 95 4.12 13.91 2.41
CA THR A 95 5.47 14.44 2.67
C THR A 95 5.65 14.89 4.12
N GLN A 96 4.60 15.40 4.77
CA GLN A 96 4.66 15.82 6.17
C GLN A 96 5.07 14.72 7.15
N VAL A 97 4.75 13.45 6.87
CA VAL A 97 5.06 12.33 7.77
C VAL A 97 6.37 11.61 7.42
N LEU A 98 6.90 11.82 6.20
CA LEU A 98 8.04 11.06 5.68
C LEU A 98 9.32 11.17 6.53
N PRO A 99 9.80 12.37 6.92
CA PRO A 99 11.08 12.49 7.63
C PRO A 99 11.11 11.68 8.92
N LYS A 100 10.04 11.77 9.71
CA LYS A 100 9.92 10.98 10.95
C LYS A 100 9.83 9.49 10.64
N MET A 101 9.00 9.10 9.67
CA MET A 101 8.80 7.69 9.32
C MET A 101 10.08 7.01 8.83
N THR A 102 10.91 7.69 8.04
CA THR A 102 12.19 7.16 7.57
C THR A 102 13.24 7.09 8.69
N ALA A 103 13.26 8.08 9.60
CA ALA A 103 14.15 8.08 10.75
C ALA A 103 13.78 6.98 11.76
N ASP A 104 12.48 6.82 12.04
CA ASP A 104 11.95 5.74 12.90
C ASP A 104 12.32 4.37 12.33
N ALA A 105 12.23 4.18 11.00
CA ALA A 105 12.60 2.93 10.36
C ALA A 105 14.08 2.57 10.58
N ALA A 106 14.97 3.56 10.47
CA ALA A 106 16.39 3.39 10.75
C ALA A 106 16.64 3.05 12.24
N ASP A 107 15.88 3.66 13.15
CA ASP A 107 15.98 3.32 14.58
C ASP A 107 15.52 1.89 14.89
N TRP A 108 14.38 1.48 14.35
CA TRP A 108 13.89 0.11 14.49
C TRP A 108 14.87 -0.91 13.91
N ALA A 109 15.48 -0.63 12.75
CA ALA A 109 16.50 -1.49 12.16
C ALA A 109 17.69 -1.69 13.12
N ARG A 110 18.21 -0.63 13.76
CA ARG A 110 19.29 -0.75 14.76
C ARG A 110 18.87 -1.62 15.96
N ARG A 111 17.68 -1.41 16.49
CA ARG A 111 17.17 -2.17 17.65
C ARG A 111 17.00 -3.64 17.32
N ILE A 112 16.44 -3.95 16.15
CA ILE A 112 16.26 -5.32 15.65
C ILE A 112 17.63 -5.98 15.42
N THR A 113 18.60 -5.28 14.84
CA THR A 113 19.97 -5.78 14.69
C THR A 113 20.62 -6.07 16.04
N ALA A 114 20.52 -5.15 17.01
CA ALA A 114 21.11 -5.33 18.33
C ALA A 114 20.52 -6.53 19.09
N SER A 115 19.21 -6.78 18.98
CA SER A 115 18.56 -7.94 19.61
C SER A 115 19.05 -9.31 19.09
N GLN A 116 19.80 -9.33 17.99
CA GLN A 116 20.36 -10.56 17.41
C GLN A 116 21.80 -10.82 17.89
N TYR A 117 22.37 -9.95 18.72
CA TYR A 117 23.69 -10.17 19.32
C TYR A 117 23.58 -11.07 20.56
N PRO A 118 24.65 -11.80 20.91
CA PRO A 118 24.67 -12.59 22.13
C PRO A 118 24.70 -11.69 23.36
N ALA A 119 24.21 -12.19 24.50
CA ALA A 119 24.18 -11.43 25.77
C ALA A 119 25.58 -10.97 26.21
N GLN A 120 26.63 -11.69 25.83
CA GLN A 120 28.03 -11.33 26.09
C GLN A 120 28.53 -10.12 25.30
N ALA A 121 27.79 -9.67 24.27
CA ALA A 121 28.13 -8.48 23.49
C ALA A 121 27.88 -7.16 24.26
N GLY A 122 27.21 -7.24 25.42
CA GLY A 122 26.86 -6.10 26.26
C GLY A 122 25.37 -5.81 26.26
N THR A 123 24.99 -4.68 26.85
CA THR A 123 23.60 -4.20 26.83
C THR A 123 23.19 -3.79 25.42
N ALA A 124 21.88 -3.82 25.13
CA ALA A 124 21.36 -3.37 23.83
C ALA A 124 21.79 -1.93 23.49
N ALA A 125 21.89 -1.04 24.50
CA ALA A 125 22.32 0.34 24.29
C ALA A 125 23.80 0.43 23.87
N GLU A 126 24.67 -0.37 24.48
CA GLU A 126 26.10 -0.44 24.12
C GLU A 126 26.29 -0.98 22.70
N VAL A 127 25.59 -2.07 22.36
CA VAL A 127 25.63 -2.65 21.01
C VAL A 127 25.13 -1.63 19.97
N ILE A 128 23.99 -0.98 20.20
CA ILE A 128 23.45 0.05 19.30
C ILE A 128 24.43 1.21 19.11
N ALA A 129 25.18 1.59 20.16
CA ALA A 129 26.15 2.67 20.09
C ALA A 129 27.34 2.37 19.17
N THR A 130 27.60 1.09 18.86
CA THR A 130 28.64 0.69 17.90
C THR A 130 28.21 0.84 16.44
N PHE A 131 26.91 0.93 16.17
CA PHE A 131 26.39 0.98 14.81
C PHE A 131 26.54 2.35 14.18
N SER A 132 26.91 2.37 12.90
CA SER A 132 26.88 3.57 12.08
C SER A 132 25.46 4.09 11.98
N ARG A 133 25.29 5.41 12.16
CA ARG A 133 24.02 6.08 11.87
C ARG A 133 23.90 6.29 10.37
N VAL A 134 22.71 6.07 9.84
CA VAL A 134 22.38 6.48 8.47
C VAL A 134 22.63 7.98 8.28
N ASP A 135 23.16 8.34 7.12
CA ASP A 135 23.42 9.73 6.72
C ASP A 135 22.10 10.50 6.47
N ASP A 136 22.01 11.74 6.97
CA ASP A 136 20.83 12.59 6.82
C ASP A 136 20.50 12.93 5.35
N ALA A 137 21.51 13.01 4.48
CA ALA A 137 21.32 13.18 3.04
C ALA A 137 20.71 11.93 2.40
N ALA A 138 21.04 10.73 2.89
CA ALA A 138 20.41 9.49 2.44
C ALA A 138 18.91 9.46 2.80
N LEU A 139 18.57 9.84 4.04
CA LEU A 139 17.16 9.98 4.46
C LEU A 139 16.43 11.06 3.65
N SER A 140 17.06 12.21 3.45
CA SER A 140 16.51 13.30 2.65
C SER A 140 16.28 12.90 1.20
N ALA A 141 17.16 12.07 0.62
CA ALA A 141 16.99 11.53 -0.72
C ALA A 141 15.78 10.59 -0.82
N ILE A 142 15.52 9.78 0.22
CA ILE A 142 14.32 8.93 0.29
C ILE A 142 13.05 9.79 0.35
N VAL A 143 13.04 10.83 1.20
CA VAL A 143 11.92 11.78 1.28
C VAL A 143 11.67 12.40 -0.10
N LYS A 144 12.71 12.95 -0.74
CA LYS A 144 12.63 13.59 -2.05
C LYS A 144 12.09 12.65 -3.13
N ARG A 145 12.63 11.42 -3.23
CA ARG A 145 12.18 10.40 -4.20
C ARG A 145 10.70 10.10 -3.99
N THR A 146 10.29 9.89 -2.75
CA THR A 146 8.92 9.54 -2.39
C THR A 146 7.96 10.68 -2.71
N THR A 147 8.31 11.93 -2.39
CA THR A 147 7.53 13.12 -2.77
C THR A 147 7.37 13.24 -4.28
N GLN A 148 8.43 13.01 -5.06
CA GLN A 148 8.38 13.04 -6.52
C GLN A 148 7.45 11.94 -7.07
N GLN A 149 7.54 10.73 -6.53
CA GLN A 149 6.72 9.59 -6.94
C GLN A 149 5.23 9.84 -6.65
N VAL A 150 4.89 10.26 -5.43
CA VAL A 150 3.50 10.59 -5.05
C VAL A 150 2.96 11.72 -5.94
N THR A 151 3.74 12.78 -6.17
CA THR A 151 3.36 13.88 -7.07
C THR A 151 3.06 13.38 -8.47
N SER A 152 3.94 12.56 -9.04
CA SER A 152 3.75 11.99 -10.38
C SER A 152 2.50 11.12 -10.47
N LEU A 153 2.25 10.29 -9.46
CA LEU A 153 1.10 9.39 -9.42
C LEU A 153 -0.23 10.10 -9.10
N ALA A 154 -0.17 11.25 -8.43
CA ALA A 154 -1.34 12.05 -8.09
C ALA A 154 -1.88 12.86 -9.28
N ARG A 155 -0.99 13.38 -10.16
CA ARG A 155 -1.36 14.19 -11.33
C ARG A 155 -2.48 13.59 -12.21
N PRO A 156 -2.50 12.28 -12.52
CA PRO A 156 -3.55 11.71 -13.37
C PRO A 156 -4.91 11.55 -12.69
N LEU A 157 -5.01 11.68 -11.36
CA LEU A 157 -6.24 11.42 -10.59
C LEU A 157 -7.39 12.32 -11.07
N SER A 158 -7.15 13.62 -11.15
CA SER A 158 -8.15 14.63 -11.53
C SER A 158 -8.58 14.48 -13.00
N ALA A 159 -7.62 14.28 -13.89
CA ALA A 159 -7.89 14.17 -15.33
C ALA A 159 -8.67 12.89 -15.70
N GLN A 160 -8.38 11.77 -15.03
CA GLN A 160 -9.09 10.50 -15.28
C GLN A 160 -10.52 10.55 -14.75
N ALA A 161 -10.70 10.99 -13.50
CA ALA A 161 -12.02 11.14 -12.90
C ALA A 161 -12.88 12.17 -13.68
N GLY A 162 -12.29 13.30 -14.10
CA GLY A 162 -12.96 14.29 -14.95
C GLY A 162 -13.51 13.72 -16.26
N ARG A 163 -12.71 12.90 -16.96
CA ARG A 163 -13.16 12.23 -18.21
C ARG A 163 -14.24 11.19 -17.95
N ALA A 164 -14.09 10.40 -16.89
CA ALA A 164 -15.05 9.35 -16.56
C ALA A 164 -16.42 9.94 -16.16
N MET A 165 -16.41 11.02 -15.37
CA MET A 165 -17.62 11.77 -15.02
C MET A 165 -18.30 12.39 -16.24
N ASN A 166 -17.55 13.07 -17.13
CA ASN A 166 -18.09 13.60 -18.39
C ASN A 166 -18.77 12.49 -19.22
N ALA A 167 -18.15 11.32 -19.28
CA ALA A 167 -18.71 10.19 -20.00
C ALA A 167 -19.97 9.62 -19.30
N SER A 168 -20.06 9.71 -17.97
CA SER A 168 -21.27 9.36 -17.20
C SER A 168 -22.45 10.30 -17.47
N LEU A 169 -22.20 11.60 -17.70
CA LEU A 169 -23.23 12.56 -18.14
C LEU A 169 -23.82 12.19 -19.51
N VAL A 170 -22.94 11.80 -20.44
CA VAL A 170 -23.31 11.53 -21.82
C VAL A 170 -23.96 10.15 -21.97
N ARG A 171 -23.64 9.20 -21.09
CA ARG A 171 -24.16 7.81 -21.09
C ARG A 171 -25.45 7.60 -20.29
N GLY A 172 -26.02 8.65 -19.67
CA GLY A 172 -27.36 8.60 -19.06
C GLY A 172 -28.52 8.42 -20.05
N ILE A 173 -28.22 8.28 -21.35
CA ILE A 173 -29.19 8.27 -22.45
C ILE A 173 -29.15 6.89 -23.11
N ALA A 174 -30.07 6.00 -22.74
CA ALA A 174 -30.38 4.83 -23.59
C ALA A 174 -31.77 4.20 -23.37
N LEU A 175 -32.43 4.39 -22.22
CA LEU A 175 -33.51 3.46 -21.82
C LEU A 175 -34.92 4.07 -21.70
N GLY A 176 -35.17 5.30 -22.17
CA GLY A 176 -36.49 5.93 -22.02
C GLY A 176 -36.90 6.13 -20.56
N GLU A 177 -35.91 6.23 -19.66
CA GLU A 177 -36.10 6.29 -18.22
C GLU A 177 -36.73 7.61 -17.76
N ASN A 178 -37.50 7.52 -16.67
CA ASN A 178 -38.01 8.69 -15.97
C ASN A 178 -36.85 9.64 -15.62
N PRO A 179 -37.00 10.97 -15.80
CA PRO A 179 -35.91 11.91 -15.61
C PRO A 179 -35.33 11.90 -14.19
N ARG A 180 -36.16 11.70 -13.16
CA ARG A 180 -35.68 11.64 -11.76
C ARG A 180 -34.83 10.40 -11.53
N THR A 181 -35.20 9.27 -12.13
CA THR A 181 -34.42 8.04 -12.08
C THR A 181 -33.08 8.19 -12.80
N ALA A 182 -33.09 8.82 -13.98
CA ALA A 182 -31.87 9.11 -14.73
C ALA A 182 -30.93 10.06 -13.97
N ALA A 183 -31.48 11.11 -13.34
CA ALA A 183 -30.73 12.03 -12.49
C ALA A 183 -30.04 11.32 -11.32
N ARG A 184 -30.78 10.50 -10.57
CA ARG A 184 -30.22 9.72 -9.45
C ARG A 184 -29.08 8.81 -9.90
N ARG A 185 -29.29 8.06 -10.98
CA ARG A 185 -28.24 7.16 -11.53
C ARG A 185 -27.01 7.92 -12.02
N MET A 186 -27.20 9.12 -12.55
CA MET A 186 -26.10 9.98 -12.96
C MET A 186 -25.28 10.42 -11.74
N LEU A 187 -25.94 10.86 -10.67
CA LEU A 187 -25.29 11.21 -9.41
C LEU A 187 -24.52 10.03 -8.82
N GLU A 188 -25.12 8.83 -8.79
CA GLU A 188 -24.47 7.60 -8.33
C GLU A 188 -23.19 7.27 -9.12
N ARG A 189 -23.21 7.47 -10.44
CA ARG A 189 -22.02 7.28 -11.28
C ARG A 189 -20.95 8.32 -10.99
N VAL A 190 -21.32 9.60 -10.88
CA VAL A 190 -20.39 10.68 -10.54
C VAL A 190 -19.74 10.42 -9.19
N HIS A 191 -20.54 10.05 -8.19
CA HIS A 191 -20.06 9.63 -6.88
C HIS A 191 -19.09 8.45 -6.97
N GLY A 192 -19.44 7.42 -7.74
CA GLY A 192 -18.58 6.24 -7.93
C GLY A 192 -17.22 6.57 -8.57
N GLU A 193 -17.18 7.46 -9.57
CA GLU A 193 -15.92 7.91 -10.18
C GLU A 193 -15.08 8.76 -9.21
N PHE A 194 -15.74 9.62 -8.42
CA PHE A 194 -15.08 10.42 -7.39
C PHE A 194 -14.45 9.52 -6.30
N ASP A 195 -15.19 8.51 -5.84
CA ASP A 195 -14.72 7.49 -4.90
C ASP A 195 -13.61 6.61 -5.50
N GLY A 196 -13.63 6.36 -6.81
CA GLY A 196 -12.53 5.72 -7.54
C GLY A 196 -11.22 6.50 -7.39
N GLY A 197 -11.30 7.84 -7.50
CA GLY A 197 -10.18 8.74 -7.24
C GLY A 197 -9.64 8.63 -5.81
N ARG A 198 -10.54 8.59 -4.81
CA ARG A 198 -10.18 8.38 -3.39
C ARG A 198 -9.42 7.07 -3.19
N ASN A 199 -9.95 5.97 -3.73
CA ASN A 199 -9.36 4.65 -3.58
C ASN A 199 -7.95 4.63 -4.19
N ARG A 200 -7.76 5.24 -5.36
CA ARG A 200 -6.44 5.36 -5.98
C ARG A 200 -5.48 6.20 -5.13
N ALA A 201 -5.93 7.33 -4.58
CA ALA A 201 -5.13 8.18 -3.69
C ALA A 201 -4.66 7.42 -2.43
N LEU A 202 -5.55 6.65 -1.80
CA LEU A 202 -5.22 5.78 -0.66
C LEU A 202 -4.17 4.73 -1.04
N VAL A 203 -4.32 4.10 -2.21
CA VAL A 203 -3.37 3.11 -2.73
C VAL A 203 -1.98 3.73 -2.93
N ILE A 204 -1.90 4.95 -3.48
CA ILE A 204 -0.63 5.69 -3.65
C ILE A 204 -0.01 5.98 -2.29
N ALA A 205 -0.75 6.68 -1.42
CA ALA A 205 -0.23 7.14 -0.14
C ALA A 205 0.29 5.99 0.71
N ARG A 206 -0.50 4.93 0.87
CA ARG A 206 -0.10 3.78 1.70
C ARG A 206 1.13 3.10 1.14
N THR A 207 1.18 2.85 -0.17
CA THR A 207 2.33 2.20 -0.80
C THR A 207 3.61 3.03 -0.62
N GLU A 208 3.56 4.31 -0.94
CA GLU A 208 4.76 5.17 -0.90
C GLU A 208 5.26 5.41 0.54
N LEU A 209 4.35 5.49 1.52
CA LEU A 209 4.74 5.55 2.94
C LEU A 209 5.42 4.26 3.39
N LEU A 210 4.82 3.11 3.11
CA LEU A 210 5.37 1.80 3.48
C LEU A 210 6.73 1.55 2.82
N ASP A 211 6.88 1.92 1.54
CA ASP A 211 8.14 1.80 0.82
C ASP A 211 9.20 2.77 1.33
N ALA A 212 8.83 4.00 1.72
CA ALA A 212 9.76 4.94 2.34
C ALA A 212 10.29 4.40 3.67
N HIS A 213 9.45 3.79 4.50
CA HIS A 213 9.89 3.13 5.73
C HIS A 213 10.87 1.98 5.42
N ARG A 214 10.56 1.10 4.46
CA ARG A 214 11.47 0.02 4.03
C ARG A 214 12.80 0.58 3.51
N ALA A 215 12.77 1.66 2.75
CA ALA A 215 13.97 2.33 2.24
C ALA A 215 14.81 2.94 3.37
N GLY A 216 14.17 3.50 4.41
CA GLY A 216 14.87 3.99 5.60
C GLY A 216 15.61 2.87 6.34
N GLY A 217 14.94 1.73 6.54
CA GLY A 217 15.58 0.53 7.10
C GLY A 217 16.72 0.03 6.23
N MET A 218 16.51 -0.09 4.92
CA MET A 218 17.56 -0.49 3.97
C MET A 218 18.77 0.44 3.99
N ALA A 219 18.58 1.75 4.13
CA ALA A 219 19.68 2.70 4.22
C ALA A 219 20.49 2.52 5.52
N GLN A 220 19.81 2.26 6.64
CA GLN A 220 20.47 1.90 7.90
C GLN A 220 21.23 0.58 7.77
N ASP A 221 20.65 -0.43 7.13
CA ASP A 221 21.30 -1.73 6.95
C ASP A 221 22.58 -1.60 6.10
N LYS A 222 22.52 -0.81 5.02
CA LYS A 222 23.68 -0.55 4.16
C LYS A 222 24.82 0.16 4.90
N ALA A 223 24.49 1.06 5.82
CA ALA A 223 25.48 1.73 6.65
C ALA A 223 26.20 0.77 7.63
N ASN A 224 25.65 -0.43 7.84
CA ASN A 224 26.16 -1.43 8.79
C ASN A 224 26.41 -2.79 8.11
N ALA A 225 26.85 -2.76 6.84
CA ALA A 225 27.14 -3.97 6.05
C ALA A 225 28.33 -4.79 6.60
N ASP A 226 29.13 -4.20 7.48
CA ASP A 226 30.20 -4.86 8.22
C ASP A 226 29.66 -5.87 9.25
N VAL A 227 28.45 -5.66 9.79
CA VAL A 227 27.82 -6.57 10.77
C VAL A 227 26.60 -7.32 10.24
N LEU A 228 26.03 -6.87 9.11
CA LEU A 228 24.87 -7.50 8.48
C LEU A 228 25.26 -8.37 7.29
N ARG A 229 24.52 -9.47 7.09
CA ARG A 229 24.67 -10.36 5.93
C ARG A 229 23.60 -10.17 4.86
N GLY A 230 22.51 -9.51 5.20
CA GLY A 230 21.31 -9.42 4.36
C GLY A 230 20.09 -9.01 5.16
N TRP A 231 18.93 -9.23 4.58
CA TRP A 231 17.64 -9.02 5.23
C TRP A 231 16.67 -10.16 4.91
N GLN A 232 15.66 -10.34 5.74
CA GLN A 232 14.62 -11.35 5.60
C GLN A 232 13.27 -10.70 5.37
N TRP A 233 12.48 -11.28 4.45
CA TRP A 233 11.11 -10.87 4.20
C TRP A 233 10.20 -11.42 5.28
N VAL A 234 9.62 -10.53 6.09
CA VAL A 234 8.71 -10.92 7.17
C VAL A 234 7.29 -10.43 6.90
N SER A 235 6.37 -11.38 6.87
CA SER A 235 4.93 -11.20 6.68
C SER A 235 4.17 -11.45 7.99
N ALA A 236 2.96 -10.91 8.14
CA ALA A 236 2.14 -11.08 9.35
C ALA A 236 1.76 -12.54 9.64
N LEU A 237 1.64 -13.36 8.59
CA LEU A 237 1.15 -14.74 8.65
C LEU A 237 -0.20 -14.84 9.39
N ASP A 238 -1.09 -13.89 9.09
CA ASP A 238 -2.46 -13.81 9.58
C ASP A 238 -3.47 -14.14 8.46
N ARG A 239 -4.77 -14.23 8.80
CA ARG A 239 -5.86 -14.49 7.83
C ARG A 239 -5.95 -13.45 6.69
N ARG A 240 -5.35 -12.27 6.86
CA ARG A 240 -5.32 -11.20 5.84
C ARG A 240 -4.02 -11.18 5.04
N THR A 241 -3.09 -12.09 5.31
CA THR A 241 -1.84 -12.22 4.58
C THR A 241 -2.13 -12.98 3.29
N CYS A 242 -1.81 -12.38 2.14
CA CYS A 242 -2.14 -12.98 0.85
C CYS A 242 -1.22 -14.19 0.54
N PRO A 243 -1.62 -15.10 -0.37
CA PRO A 243 -0.83 -16.27 -0.74
C PRO A 243 0.63 -15.97 -1.12
N SER A 244 0.86 -14.87 -1.84
CA SER A 244 2.23 -14.48 -2.23
C SER A 244 3.09 -14.09 -1.03
N CYS A 245 2.53 -13.41 -0.05
CA CYS A 245 3.25 -13.03 1.17
C CYS A 245 3.49 -14.22 2.11
N TRP A 246 2.60 -15.23 2.09
CA TRP A 246 2.85 -16.53 2.74
C TRP A 246 3.99 -17.27 2.08
N ALA A 247 4.02 -17.30 0.74
CA ALA A 247 5.09 -17.95 -0.04
C ALA A 247 6.46 -17.29 0.16
N ARG A 248 6.49 -15.95 0.21
CA ARG A 248 7.74 -15.17 0.33
C ARG A 248 8.23 -14.97 1.75
N HIS A 249 7.44 -15.33 2.76
CA HIS A 249 7.86 -15.18 4.15
C HIS A 249 9.09 -16.03 4.43
N GLY A 250 10.09 -15.45 5.08
CA GLY A 250 11.33 -16.12 5.44
C GLY A 250 12.40 -16.11 4.36
N GLU A 251 12.08 -15.72 3.11
CA GLU A 251 13.08 -15.53 2.07
C GLU A 251 14.11 -14.48 2.48
N THR A 252 15.39 -14.73 2.18
CA THR A 252 16.50 -13.84 2.53
C THR A 252 17.09 -13.21 1.27
N PHE A 253 17.58 -11.98 1.43
CA PHE A 253 18.05 -11.15 0.32
C PHE A 253 19.34 -10.41 0.70
N PRO A 254 20.21 -10.14 -0.28
CA PRO A 254 21.33 -9.22 -0.10
C PRO A 254 20.89 -7.81 0.34
N LEU A 255 21.79 -7.09 1.01
CA LEU A 255 21.51 -5.76 1.57
C LEU A 255 21.16 -4.71 0.53
N ASP A 256 21.69 -4.84 -0.68
CA ASP A 256 21.49 -3.94 -1.82
C ASP A 256 20.21 -4.22 -2.60
N VAL A 257 19.57 -5.37 -2.38
CA VAL A 257 18.26 -5.69 -2.95
C VAL A 257 17.17 -4.91 -2.19
N PRO A 258 16.33 -4.13 -2.89
CA PRO A 258 15.22 -3.39 -2.28
C PRO A 258 14.07 -4.31 -1.84
N GLY A 259 13.17 -3.75 -1.03
CA GLY A 259 11.91 -4.38 -0.65
C GLY A 259 11.73 -4.56 0.86
N PRO A 260 10.73 -5.35 1.28
CA PRO A 260 9.77 -6.11 0.47
C PRO A 260 9.00 -5.30 -0.58
N ASP A 261 9.08 -5.70 -1.85
CA ASP A 261 8.20 -5.20 -2.91
C ASP A 261 6.92 -6.05 -2.96
N ASP A 262 6.19 -6.13 -1.85
CA ASP A 262 4.90 -6.83 -1.80
C ASP A 262 3.83 -6.10 -2.63
N HIS A 263 2.61 -6.65 -2.70
CA HIS A 263 1.51 -5.99 -3.40
C HIS A 263 1.38 -4.53 -2.95
N GLN A 264 0.88 -3.65 -3.82
CA GLN A 264 0.66 -2.25 -3.46
C GLN A 264 -0.17 -2.18 -2.16
N GLN A 265 0.26 -1.33 -1.21
CA GLN A 265 -0.25 -1.23 0.17
C GLN A 265 0.04 -2.42 1.10
N GLY A 266 0.91 -3.34 0.70
CA GLY A 266 1.24 -4.52 1.48
C GLY A 266 2.02 -4.20 2.75
N ARG A 267 1.85 -5.04 3.77
CA ARG A 267 2.30 -4.79 5.15
C ARG A 267 3.61 -5.50 5.49
N CYS A 268 4.27 -6.13 4.52
CA CYS A 268 5.47 -6.93 4.79
C CYS A 268 6.62 -6.03 5.20
N ALA A 269 7.49 -6.55 6.05
CA ALA A 269 8.60 -5.81 6.62
C ALA A 269 9.93 -6.40 6.15
N ARG A 270 10.91 -5.49 6.03
CA ARG A 270 12.32 -5.82 5.89
C ARG A 270 12.88 -6.02 7.30
N VAL A 271 13.46 -7.18 7.57
CA VAL A 271 14.10 -7.47 8.87
C VAL A 271 15.60 -7.70 8.64
N PRO A 272 16.50 -6.86 9.18
CA PRO A 272 17.93 -7.05 8.99
C PRO A 272 18.39 -8.37 9.63
N LEU A 273 19.36 -9.02 9.01
CA LEU A 273 19.99 -10.24 9.51
C LEU A 273 21.46 -9.99 9.80
N THR A 274 21.88 -10.24 11.03
CA THR A 274 23.28 -10.20 11.41
C THR A 274 24.09 -11.30 10.70
N LYS A 275 25.39 -11.06 10.54
CA LYS A 275 26.36 -12.12 10.26
C LYS A 275 26.36 -13.14 11.40
N SER A 276 26.97 -14.30 11.17
CA SER A 276 27.01 -15.28 12.24
C SER A 276 27.78 -14.75 13.45
N TRP A 277 27.45 -15.19 14.66
CA TRP A 277 28.18 -14.81 15.87
C TRP A 277 29.68 -15.07 15.75
N ARG A 278 30.08 -16.17 15.10
CA ARG A 278 31.49 -16.46 14.80
C ARG A 278 32.11 -15.44 13.85
N ASP A 279 31.41 -15.05 12.78
CA ASP A 279 31.88 -13.99 11.87
C ASP A 279 31.96 -12.61 12.54
N LEU A 280 31.20 -12.40 13.61
CA LEU A 280 31.23 -11.22 14.46
C LEU A 280 32.27 -11.32 15.60
N GLY A 281 33.02 -12.42 15.68
CA GLY A 281 34.10 -12.63 16.66
C GLY A 281 33.68 -13.29 17.97
N PHE A 282 32.47 -13.83 18.08
CA PHE A 282 31.99 -14.56 19.25
C PHE A 282 32.10 -16.07 19.02
N ASP A 283 32.91 -16.75 19.83
CA ASP A 283 33.07 -18.21 19.79
C ASP A 283 32.03 -18.91 20.67
N ILE A 284 30.77 -18.80 20.27
CA ILE A 284 29.60 -19.43 20.90
C ILE A 284 28.60 -19.88 19.84
N ASP A 285 27.83 -20.92 20.14
CA ASP A 285 26.81 -21.42 19.23
C ASP A 285 25.62 -20.47 19.14
N GLU A 286 25.17 -20.23 17.91
CA GLU A 286 23.98 -19.43 17.67
C GLU A 286 22.70 -20.22 17.98
N PRO A 287 21.70 -19.59 18.61
CA PRO A 287 20.38 -20.18 18.69
C PRO A 287 19.74 -20.30 17.30
N ALA A 288 18.81 -21.26 17.16
CA ALA A 288 17.97 -21.36 15.98
C ALA A 288 17.06 -20.12 15.85
N SER A 289 16.80 -19.72 14.62
CA SER A 289 15.86 -18.63 14.33
C SER A 289 14.43 -19.04 14.71
N LEU A 290 13.74 -18.17 15.45
CA LEU A 290 12.33 -18.33 15.81
C LEU A 290 11.36 -17.76 14.76
N VAL A 291 11.87 -17.23 13.63
CA VAL A 291 11.00 -16.85 12.49
C VAL A 291 10.24 -18.09 12.01
N PRO A 292 8.89 -18.08 12.03
CA PRO A 292 8.12 -19.28 11.70
C PRO A 292 8.31 -19.72 10.25
N ASP A 293 8.44 -21.02 10.04
CA ASP A 293 8.29 -21.59 8.69
C ASP A 293 6.84 -21.41 8.23
N ALA A 294 6.66 -20.65 7.14
CA ALA A 294 5.33 -20.24 6.71
C ALA A 294 4.49 -21.42 6.20
N GLN A 295 5.10 -22.40 5.54
CA GLN A 295 4.39 -23.56 5.00
C GLN A 295 3.95 -24.50 6.12
N ALA A 296 4.82 -24.79 7.09
CA ALA A 296 4.50 -25.58 8.27
C ALA A 296 3.44 -24.89 9.15
N LYS A 297 3.59 -23.57 9.38
CA LYS A 297 2.57 -22.78 10.09
C LYS A 297 1.22 -22.83 9.38
N PHE A 298 1.20 -22.68 8.05
CA PHE A 298 -0.01 -22.76 7.25
C PHE A 298 -0.67 -24.14 7.33
N ALA A 299 0.12 -25.21 7.21
CA ALA A 299 -0.36 -26.59 7.30
C ALA A 299 -1.02 -26.90 8.66
N GLY A 300 -0.55 -26.27 9.73
CA GLY A 300 -1.13 -26.38 11.07
C GLY A 300 -2.42 -25.57 11.30
N LEU A 301 -2.82 -24.70 10.36
CA LEU A 301 -4.05 -23.91 10.52
C LEU A 301 -5.32 -24.77 10.36
N PRO A 302 -6.43 -24.42 11.03
CA PRO A 302 -7.74 -25.01 10.73
C PRO A 302 -8.08 -24.85 9.25
N ARG A 303 -8.73 -25.85 8.66
CA ARG A 303 -9.01 -25.88 7.22
C ARG A 303 -9.80 -24.67 6.74
N GLU A 304 -10.73 -24.16 7.54
CA GLU A 304 -11.47 -22.93 7.24
C GLU A 304 -10.54 -21.73 7.03
N GLN A 305 -9.49 -21.59 7.87
CA GLN A 305 -8.53 -20.51 7.75
C GLN A 305 -7.62 -20.70 6.53
N GLN A 306 -7.22 -21.93 6.23
CA GLN A 306 -6.48 -22.24 5.00
C GLN A 306 -7.29 -21.81 3.75
N VAL A 307 -8.59 -22.13 3.72
CA VAL A 307 -9.50 -21.72 2.63
C VAL A 307 -9.65 -20.19 2.59
N ALA A 308 -9.75 -19.53 3.73
CA ALA A 308 -9.85 -18.08 3.79
C ALA A 308 -8.60 -17.36 3.24
N ILE A 309 -7.41 -17.96 3.42
CA ILE A 309 -6.13 -17.41 2.95
C ILE A 309 -5.89 -17.74 1.47
N MET A 310 -6.00 -19.00 1.09
CA MET A 310 -5.62 -19.47 -0.25
C MET A 310 -6.78 -19.39 -1.25
N GLY A 311 -8.02 -19.40 -0.78
CA GLY A 311 -9.19 -19.71 -1.62
C GLY A 311 -9.22 -21.19 -2.01
N LYS A 312 -10.42 -21.71 -2.26
CA LYS A 312 -10.63 -23.15 -2.50
C LYS A 312 -9.76 -23.70 -3.65
N ALA A 313 -9.79 -23.08 -4.82
CA ALA A 313 -9.15 -23.64 -6.01
C ALA A 313 -7.62 -23.75 -5.88
N ARG A 314 -6.95 -22.73 -5.31
CA ARG A 314 -5.50 -22.77 -5.08
C ARG A 314 -5.12 -23.79 -4.02
N LEU A 315 -5.92 -23.88 -2.97
CA LEU A 315 -5.68 -24.85 -1.90
C LEU A 315 -5.81 -26.29 -2.41
N ASP A 316 -6.82 -26.57 -3.24
CA ASP A 316 -7.00 -27.88 -3.86
C ASP A 316 -5.79 -28.25 -4.76
N LEU A 317 -5.18 -27.28 -5.47
CA LEU A 317 -3.97 -27.51 -6.27
C LEU A 317 -2.74 -27.83 -5.39
N LEU A 318 -2.59 -27.13 -4.26
CA LEU A 318 -1.52 -27.39 -3.29
C LEU A 318 -1.67 -28.78 -2.65
N ASP A 319 -2.87 -29.14 -2.21
CA ASP A 319 -3.14 -30.44 -1.57
C ASP A 319 -2.89 -31.61 -2.52
N GLN A 320 -3.17 -31.41 -3.81
CA GLN A 320 -2.92 -32.39 -4.87
C GLN A 320 -1.46 -32.37 -5.36
N ALA A 321 -0.59 -31.55 -4.77
CA ALA A 321 0.78 -31.32 -5.20
C ALA A 321 0.92 -30.97 -6.70
N LYS A 322 -0.10 -30.31 -7.27
CA LYS A 322 -0.09 -29.83 -8.66
C LYS A 322 0.71 -28.54 -8.82
N VAL A 323 0.89 -27.79 -7.74
CA VAL A 323 1.71 -26.59 -7.66
C VAL A 323 2.54 -26.61 -6.39
N ALA A 324 3.73 -26.02 -6.44
CA ALA A 324 4.60 -25.83 -5.30
C ALA A 324 4.23 -24.57 -4.51
N TRP A 325 4.72 -24.47 -3.27
CA TRP A 325 4.54 -23.29 -2.42
C TRP A 325 5.11 -22.01 -3.06
N ALA A 326 6.23 -22.13 -3.78
CA ALA A 326 6.86 -21.02 -4.49
C ALA A 326 6.00 -20.47 -5.64
N ASP A 327 5.16 -21.31 -6.27
CA ASP A 327 4.34 -20.91 -7.42
C ASP A 327 3.22 -19.92 -7.02
N LEU A 328 2.93 -19.79 -5.73
CA LEU A 328 1.88 -18.92 -5.21
C LEU A 328 2.20 -17.43 -5.36
N ALA A 329 3.45 -17.08 -5.65
CA ALA A 329 3.91 -15.71 -5.83
C ALA A 329 4.41 -15.49 -7.26
N GLN A 330 3.94 -14.42 -7.90
CA GLN A 330 4.50 -13.94 -9.15
C GLN A 330 4.84 -12.45 -9.04
N LYS A 331 5.91 -12.04 -9.72
CA LYS A 331 6.24 -10.62 -9.89
C LYS A 331 5.32 -10.02 -10.94
N ARG A 332 4.74 -8.87 -10.64
CA ARG A 332 3.94 -8.07 -11.57
C ARG A 332 4.61 -6.74 -11.80
N SER A 333 4.81 -6.42 -13.07
CA SER A 333 5.34 -5.12 -13.46
C SER A 333 4.23 -4.11 -13.69
N THR A 334 4.42 -2.91 -13.15
CA THR A 334 3.44 -1.81 -13.25
C THR A 334 4.12 -0.62 -13.92
N SER A 335 3.67 -0.26 -15.12
CA SER A 335 4.24 0.90 -15.84
C SER A 335 4.09 2.19 -15.04
N GLY A 336 5.17 2.97 -14.95
CA GLY A 336 5.19 4.25 -14.23
C GLY A 336 5.14 4.13 -12.70
N TRP A 337 5.21 2.91 -12.16
CA TRP A 337 5.26 2.66 -10.73
C TRP A 337 6.19 1.47 -10.42
N ARG A 338 6.27 1.05 -9.16
CA ARG A 338 7.12 -0.09 -8.79
C ARG A 338 6.47 -1.42 -9.16
N ASP A 339 7.33 -2.40 -9.42
CA ASP A 339 6.91 -3.79 -9.46
C ASP A 339 6.38 -4.24 -8.09
N SER A 340 5.58 -5.30 -8.10
CA SER A 340 5.07 -5.91 -6.89
C SER A 340 4.94 -7.41 -6.99
N TRP A 341 5.16 -8.11 -5.89
CA TRP A 341 4.81 -9.52 -5.76
C TRP A 341 3.33 -9.65 -5.42
N ALA A 342 2.61 -10.45 -6.20
CA ALA A 342 1.19 -10.68 -6.05
C ALA A 342 0.86 -12.17 -6.11
N PRO A 343 -0.29 -12.60 -5.55
CA PRO A 343 -0.76 -13.97 -5.71
C PRO A 343 -0.85 -14.35 -7.19
N THR A 344 -0.24 -15.47 -7.56
CA THR A 344 -0.39 -16.05 -8.89
C THR A 344 -1.85 -16.37 -9.15
N PRO A 345 -2.50 -15.83 -10.21
CA PRO A 345 -3.87 -16.16 -10.55
C PRO A 345 -4.05 -17.67 -10.69
N VAL A 346 -5.20 -18.20 -10.25
CA VAL A 346 -5.49 -19.64 -10.32
C VAL A 346 -5.39 -20.17 -11.75
N LYS A 347 -5.81 -19.38 -12.74
CA LYS A 347 -5.70 -19.73 -14.16
C LYS A 347 -4.25 -19.95 -14.63
N ASP A 348 -3.29 -19.30 -13.99
CA ASP A 348 -1.86 -19.39 -14.33
C ASP A 348 -1.14 -20.45 -13.46
N LEU A 349 -1.79 -20.92 -12.38
CA LEU A 349 -1.35 -22.05 -11.55
C LEU A 349 -1.77 -23.42 -12.12
N ALA A 350 -2.85 -23.44 -12.90
CA ALA A 350 -3.43 -24.66 -13.46
C ALA A 350 -2.97 -24.96 -14.91
N ALA A 351 -2.10 -24.12 -15.46
CA ALA A 351 -1.53 -24.23 -16.80
C ALA A 351 -0.23 -25.03 -16.77
#